data_AF-A0A5C8LP50-F1
#
_entry.id   AF-A0A5C8LP50-F1
#
_cell.length_a   1.000
_cell.length_b   1.000
_cell.length_c   1.000
_cell.angle_alpha   90.00
_cell.angle_beta   90.00
_cell.angle_gamma   90.00
#
_symmetry.space_group_name_H-M   'P 1'
#
loop_
_entity.id
_entity.type
_entity.pdbx_description
1 polymer ?
#
loop_
_entity_poly.entity_id
_entity_poly.type
_entity_poly.pdbx_seq_one_letter_code
_entity_poly.pdbx_strand_id
1 'polypeptide(L)'
;MAKNKTYPNQPYAQNADIEGQELETKAILENTEPSVKPSAAASSLDQPTPIPTPTASPESAPTIVESTPTPKPKKAAQSEKKPSVPVQKSQGQSRISQKKLTLSQLVVKYPDTFKLRGSSQEKKVALTFDDGPDARFTPKVLDALKANQVKATFFLLGSQANAHPDMVRRIVKEGHVIGNHSYSHANLPKLSVDKFQNQIESTEGVLQNLIGYAPKLIRPPYGAINEEQVRWVADHHYLIVNWNVDSLDWKSLSSDQILNNIMLQTKPGSIILQHSGGADSQDLSGTVQAIGPLISKLKAAGYTFVTVPELLHVAKNK
;
A
#
# COMPACT_ATOMS: atom_id res chain seq x y z
N MET A 1 4.84 -26.55 -4.41
CA MET A 1 3.86 -25.51 -4.79
C MET A 1 3.45 -24.78 -3.52
N ALA A 2 3.62 -23.46 -3.45
CA ALA A 2 3.01 -22.66 -2.39
C ALA A 2 1.49 -22.56 -2.62
N LYS A 3 0.70 -22.50 -1.56
CA LYS A 3 -0.75 -22.22 -1.68
C LYS A 3 -0.95 -20.72 -1.53
N ASN A 4 -1.48 -20.08 -2.57
CA ASN A 4 -1.67 -18.63 -2.60
C ASN A 4 -2.64 -18.20 -1.49
N LYS A 5 -2.38 -17.02 -0.91
CA LYS A 5 -3.24 -16.39 0.10
C LYS A 5 -4.12 -15.35 -0.58
N THR A 6 -5.44 -15.52 -0.50
CA THR A 6 -6.38 -14.44 -0.73
C THR A 6 -6.26 -13.43 0.41
N TYR A 7 -5.76 -12.24 0.10
CA TYR A 7 -5.82 -11.11 1.04
C TYR A 7 -7.28 -10.64 1.18
N PRO A 8 -7.81 -10.47 2.40
CA PRO A 8 -9.17 -10.01 2.58
C PRO A 8 -9.29 -8.53 2.24
N ASN A 9 -10.28 -8.17 1.43
CA ASN A 9 -10.66 -6.78 1.16
C ASN A 9 -11.12 -6.10 2.47
N GLN A 10 -10.20 -5.40 3.12
CA GLN A 10 -10.47 -4.43 4.17
C GLN A 10 -10.25 -3.03 3.57
N PRO A 11 -11.09 -2.03 3.88
CA PRO A 11 -10.85 -0.67 3.40
C PRO A 11 -9.54 -0.11 3.99
N TYR A 12 -8.77 0.57 3.16
CA TYR A 12 -7.64 1.40 3.60
C TYR A 12 -8.13 2.53 4.51
N ALA A 13 -7.28 2.96 5.45
CA ALA A 13 -7.56 4.14 6.24
C ALA A 13 -7.62 5.39 5.33
N GLN A 14 -8.74 6.11 5.34
CA GLN A 14 -8.85 7.36 4.60
C GLN A 14 -8.16 8.49 5.38
N ASN A 15 -7.10 9.05 4.81
CA ASN A 15 -6.27 10.08 5.46
C ASN A 15 -6.83 11.51 5.24
N ALA A 16 -8.07 11.65 4.77
CA ALA A 16 -8.65 12.90 4.27
C ALA A 16 -8.91 13.96 5.37
N ASP A 17 -9.31 13.54 6.56
CA ASP A 17 -9.82 14.44 7.61
C ASP A 17 -8.73 15.28 8.31
N ILE A 18 -7.45 15.08 7.97
CA ILE A 18 -6.31 15.68 8.68
C ILE A 18 -6.17 17.17 8.38
N GLU A 19 -6.55 17.61 7.17
CA GLU A 19 -6.48 19.04 6.81
C GLU A 19 -7.54 19.88 7.54
N GLY A 20 -8.66 19.29 7.96
CA GLY A 20 -9.71 19.99 8.71
C GLY A 20 -9.22 20.56 10.04
N GLN A 21 -8.41 19.80 10.78
CA GLN A 21 -7.84 20.26 12.06
C GLN A 21 -6.70 21.28 11.86
N GLU A 22 -5.98 21.22 10.73
CA GLU A 22 -4.96 22.23 10.38
C GLU A 22 -5.60 23.57 9.95
N LEU A 23 -6.84 23.53 9.43
CA LEU A 23 -7.60 24.71 9.02
C LEU A 23 -8.24 25.45 10.22
N GLU A 24 -8.75 24.74 11.23
CA GLU A 24 -9.27 25.38 12.46
C GLU A 24 -8.22 26.25 13.16
N THR A 25 -6.93 25.91 13.07
CA THR A 25 -5.84 26.72 13.64
C THR A 25 -5.41 27.89 12.75
N LYS A 26 -5.88 27.96 11.49
CA LYS A 26 -5.48 28.98 10.50
C LYS A 26 -6.59 29.97 10.14
N ALA A 27 -7.85 29.67 10.48
CA ALA A 27 -9.05 30.47 10.16
C ALA A 27 -9.15 31.86 10.83
N ILE A 28 -8.06 32.38 11.41
CA ILE A 28 -8.00 33.71 12.04
C ILE A 28 -7.38 34.76 11.11
N LEU A 29 -6.69 34.37 10.03
CA LEU A 29 -5.97 35.30 9.14
C LEU A 29 -6.44 35.25 7.68
N GLU A 30 -7.09 36.35 7.29
CA GLU A 30 -7.25 36.95 5.96
C GLU A 30 -7.99 36.20 4.84
N ASN A 31 -9.13 36.79 4.44
CA ASN A 31 -9.70 36.64 3.11
C ASN A 31 -8.96 37.56 2.11
N THR A 32 -8.79 37.14 0.86
CA THR A 32 -9.30 37.89 -0.33
C THR A 32 -9.08 37.10 -1.62
N GLU A 33 -9.98 37.29 -2.58
CA GLU A 33 -9.92 36.81 -3.98
C GLU A 33 -10.38 37.98 -4.89
N PRO A 34 -10.13 38.00 -6.23
CA PRO A 34 -10.94 37.16 -7.13
C PRO A 34 -10.30 36.65 -8.46
N SER A 35 -10.79 35.47 -8.88
CA SER A 35 -11.19 35.00 -10.23
C SER A 35 -10.89 35.80 -11.54
N VAL A 36 -10.60 35.08 -12.66
CA VAL A 36 -11.41 35.00 -13.93
C VAL A 36 -10.69 34.23 -15.10
N LYS A 37 -11.49 33.57 -15.98
CA LYS A 37 -11.20 32.84 -17.27
C LYS A 37 -12.50 32.92 -18.15
N PRO A 38 -12.74 32.25 -19.34
CA PRO A 38 -11.97 31.32 -20.21
C PRO A 38 -12.10 31.56 -21.77
N SER A 39 -11.60 30.62 -22.63
CA SER A 39 -12.10 30.22 -24.00
C SER A 39 -11.28 28.99 -24.51
N ALA A 40 -11.79 27.79 -24.90
CA ALA A 40 -12.47 27.31 -26.14
C ALA A 40 -11.58 27.30 -27.43
N ALA A 41 -11.64 26.42 -28.46
CA ALA A 41 -12.35 25.17 -28.87
C ALA A 41 -11.66 24.59 -30.17
N ALA A 42 -11.90 23.42 -30.85
CA ALA A 42 -12.52 22.08 -30.64
C ALA A 42 -12.20 21.14 -31.89
N SER A 43 -12.86 19.96 -32.05
CA SER A 43 -12.82 18.98 -33.21
C SER A 43 -11.53 18.15 -33.47
N SER A 44 -11.47 17.00 -34.19
CA SER A 44 -12.37 15.87 -34.64
C SER A 44 -11.55 14.91 -35.59
N LEU A 45 -11.80 13.64 -35.95
CA LEU A 45 -12.77 12.55 -35.62
C LEU A 45 -12.24 11.15 -36.15
N ASP A 46 -13.11 10.12 -36.19
CA ASP A 46 -13.14 8.87 -37.03
C ASP A 46 -12.27 7.59 -36.79
N GLN A 47 -12.91 6.45 -37.14
CA GLN A 47 -12.43 5.04 -37.26
C GLN A 47 -13.04 4.39 -38.52
N PRO A 48 -12.60 3.20 -38.98
CA PRO A 48 -13.48 2.00 -38.88
C PRO A 48 -12.78 0.63 -38.66
N THR A 49 -13.58 -0.45 -38.68
CA THR A 49 -13.33 -1.87 -38.30
C THR A 49 -13.73 -2.86 -39.44
N PRO A 50 -13.78 -4.23 -39.32
CA PRO A 50 -12.96 -5.27 -38.63
C PRO A 50 -12.68 -6.58 -39.49
N ILE A 51 -12.25 -7.70 -38.84
CA ILE A 51 -12.43 -9.15 -39.22
C ILE A 51 -11.51 -9.71 -40.36
N PRO A 52 -11.16 -11.04 -40.48
CA PRO A 52 -11.68 -12.28 -39.85
C PRO A 52 -10.66 -13.24 -39.14
N THR A 53 -11.16 -14.39 -38.64
CA THR A 53 -10.45 -15.56 -38.03
C THR A 53 -10.24 -16.73 -39.01
N PRO A 54 -9.33 -17.70 -38.72
CA PRO A 54 -9.75 -19.10 -38.41
C PRO A 54 -8.91 -19.73 -37.26
N THR A 55 -9.43 -20.54 -36.31
CA THR A 55 -10.09 -21.87 -36.36
C THR A 55 -9.12 -23.07 -36.47
N ALA A 56 -8.87 -23.80 -35.37
CA ALA A 56 -8.86 -25.28 -35.27
C ALA A 56 -8.38 -25.80 -33.88
N SER A 57 -9.02 -26.86 -33.38
CA SER A 57 -8.49 -27.83 -32.39
C SER A 57 -8.49 -29.22 -33.07
N PRO A 58 -7.81 -30.27 -32.55
CA PRO A 58 -8.47 -31.09 -31.50
C PRO A 58 -7.50 -31.82 -30.52
N GLU A 59 -8.09 -32.43 -29.46
CA GLU A 59 -7.71 -33.71 -28.77
C GLU A 59 -6.27 -33.95 -28.23
N SER A 60 -5.98 -34.76 -27.20
CA SER A 60 -6.73 -35.90 -26.62
C SER A 60 -6.56 -36.04 -25.08
N ALA A 61 -7.42 -36.85 -24.45
CA ALA A 61 -7.19 -37.43 -23.11
C ALA A 61 -6.34 -38.73 -23.17
N PRO A 62 -5.97 -39.33 -22.02
CA PRO A 62 -6.78 -40.47 -21.59
C PRO A 62 -7.05 -40.58 -20.07
N THR A 63 -8.05 -41.42 -19.73
CA THR A 63 -8.50 -41.81 -18.38
C THR A 63 -7.84 -43.13 -17.94
N ILE A 64 -7.70 -43.40 -16.62
CA ILE A 64 -7.64 -44.72 -15.90
C ILE A 64 -7.06 -44.47 -14.47
N VAL A 65 -7.44 -45.09 -13.34
CA VAL A 65 -8.64 -45.88 -12.92
C VAL A 65 -8.83 -45.74 -11.39
N GLU A 66 -10.08 -45.93 -10.98
CA GLU A 66 -10.65 -46.19 -9.64
C GLU A 66 -9.78 -46.84 -8.53
N SER A 67 -9.98 -46.41 -7.27
CA SER A 67 -10.38 -47.31 -6.15
C SER A 67 -10.68 -46.58 -4.83
N THR A 68 -11.67 -47.09 -4.09
CA THR A 68 -11.87 -46.88 -2.64
C THR A 68 -12.03 -48.26 -1.99
N PRO A 69 -11.91 -48.40 -0.65
CA PRO A 69 -13.14 -48.34 0.15
C PRO A 69 -12.98 -47.72 1.55
N THR A 70 -14.13 -47.48 2.21
CA THR A 70 -14.22 -47.20 3.66
C THR A 70 -14.71 -48.47 4.39
N PRO A 71 -14.56 -48.60 5.73
CA PRO A 71 -15.68 -48.19 6.59
C PRO A 71 -15.29 -47.61 7.97
N LYS A 72 -16.33 -47.12 8.67
CA LYS A 72 -16.34 -46.50 10.01
C LYS A 72 -16.58 -47.57 11.10
N PRO A 73 -16.42 -47.27 12.41
CA PRO A 73 -17.64 -46.95 13.17
C PRO A 73 -17.50 -45.86 14.25
N LYS A 74 -18.68 -45.49 14.79
CA LYS A 74 -18.92 -44.44 15.79
C LYS A 74 -18.52 -44.89 17.21
N LYS A 75 -18.30 -43.91 18.10
CA LYS A 75 -19.05 -43.86 19.38
C LYS A 75 -19.26 -42.41 19.83
N ALA A 76 -20.27 -42.21 20.67
CA ALA A 76 -20.64 -40.93 21.25
C ALA A 76 -21.02 -41.14 22.73
N ALA A 77 -20.90 -40.10 23.55
CA ALA A 77 -21.42 -40.06 24.91
C ALA A 77 -21.83 -38.62 25.25
N GLN A 78 -22.95 -38.48 25.97
CA GLN A 78 -23.42 -37.24 26.58
C GLN A 78 -23.66 -37.51 28.06
N SER A 79 -23.16 -36.63 28.94
CA SER A 79 -23.62 -36.31 30.31
C SER A 79 -22.54 -35.46 30.98
N GLU A 80 -22.80 -34.62 32.00
CA GLU A 80 -24.06 -34.30 32.69
C GLU A 80 -24.07 -32.82 33.14
N LYS A 81 -25.04 -32.36 33.95
CA LYS A 81 -25.13 -30.96 34.42
C LYS A 81 -25.28 -30.83 35.94
N LYS A 82 -24.75 -29.70 36.45
CA LYS A 82 -25.02 -29.08 37.78
C LYS A 82 -24.44 -29.82 39.01
N PRO A 83 -24.36 -29.16 40.20
CA PRO A 83 -24.84 -27.82 40.56
C PRO A 83 -23.75 -26.75 40.75
N SER A 84 -24.21 -25.51 40.93
CA SER A 84 -23.40 -24.28 41.08
C SER A 84 -23.46 -23.74 42.52
N VAL A 85 -22.33 -23.27 43.03
CA VAL A 85 -22.17 -22.57 44.33
C VAL A 85 -21.64 -21.15 44.04
N PRO A 86 -22.10 -20.09 44.74
CA PRO A 86 -22.00 -18.73 44.18
C PRO A 86 -20.63 -18.07 44.32
N VAL A 87 -20.14 -17.49 43.23
CA VAL A 87 -18.98 -16.58 43.23
C VAL A 87 -19.41 -15.23 43.80
N GLN A 88 -18.73 -14.77 44.86
CA GLN A 88 -18.95 -13.43 45.43
C GLN A 88 -18.51 -12.33 44.46
N LYS A 89 -19.19 -11.18 44.51
CA LYS A 89 -18.90 -10.02 43.65
C LYS A 89 -17.56 -9.38 44.03
N SER A 90 -16.53 -9.53 43.20
CA SER A 90 -15.42 -8.58 43.18
C SER A 90 -15.84 -7.31 42.43
N GLN A 91 -16.22 -6.28 43.18
CA GLN A 91 -16.23 -4.92 42.63
C GLN A 91 -14.78 -4.43 42.45
N GLY A 92 -14.56 -3.53 41.49
CA GLY A 92 -13.29 -2.79 41.40
C GLY A 92 -12.29 -3.33 40.38
N GLN A 93 -12.55 -3.07 39.10
CA GLN A 93 -11.64 -2.27 38.30
C GLN A 93 -12.38 -1.73 37.07
N SER A 94 -12.71 -0.44 37.09
CA SER A 94 -13.05 0.25 35.84
C SER A 94 -11.77 0.32 35.02
N ARG A 95 -11.65 -0.54 34.00
CA ARG A 95 -10.61 -0.37 32.99
C ARG A 95 -10.87 0.96 32.31
N ILE A 96 -10.09 1.99 32.66
CA ILE A 96 -9.99 3.21 31.90
C ILE A 96 -9.60 2.77 30.48
N SER A 97 -10.57 2.80 29.57
CA SER A 97 -10.33 2.47 28.17
C SER A 97 -9.46 3.57 27.62
N GLN A 98 -8.14 3.36 27.60
CA GLN A 98 -7.20 4.28 27.00
C GLN A 98 -7.63 4.48 25.54
N LYS A 99 -8.20 5.65 25.27
CA LYS A 99 -8.84 5.98 24.00
C LYS A 99 -7.77 5.94 22.92
N LYS A 100 -7.75 4.85 22.14
CA LYS A 100 -6.77 4.65 21.06
C LYS A 100 -6.76 5.88 20.16
N LEU A 101 -5.58 6.47 19.98
CA LEU A 101 -5.39 7.64 19.14
C LEU A 101 -5.80 7.34 17.69
N THR A 102 -6.40 8.34 17.02
CA THR A 102 -6.64 8.27 15.57
C THR A 102 -5.33 8.42 14.80
N LEU A 103 -5.33 8.09 13.51
CA LEU A 103 -4.16 8.26 12.67
C LEU A 103 -3.69 9.74 12.62
N SER A 104 -4.64 10.68 12.55
CA SER A 104 -4.42 12.13 12.67
C SER A 104 -3.67 12.49 13.95
N GLN A 105 -4.12 11.96 15.08
CA GLN A 105 -3.51 12.20 16.39
C GLN A 105 -2.12 11.56 16.51
N LEU A 106 -1.88 10.41 15.88
CA LEU A 106 -0.54 9.80 15.82
C LEU A 106 0.43 10.63 15.00
N VAL A 107 0.00 11.17 13.84
CA VAL A 107 0.84 12.04 13.00
C VAL A 107 1.18 13.36 13.70
N VAL A 108 0.21 13.96 14.41
CA VAL A 108 0.45 15.19 15.21
C VAL A 108 1.34 14.92 16.43
N LYS A 109 1.23 13.74 17.07
CA LYS A 109 2.01 13.38 18.26
C LYS A 109 3.43 12.88 17.95
N TYR A 110 3.62 12.25 16.81
CA TYR A 110 4.90 11.66 16.37
C TYR A 110 5.34 12.23 15.02
N PRO A 111 5.46 13.57 14.86
CA PRO A 111 5.63 14.21 13.57
C PRO A 111 6.95 13.83 12.88
N ASP A 112 7.97 13.40 13.64
CA ASP A 112 9.26 12.96 13.09
C ASP A 112 9.29 11.48 12.73
N THR A 113 8.52 10.65 13.42
CA THR A 113 8.39 9.21 13.14
C THR A 113 7.35 8.89 12.07
N PHE A 114 6.34 9.75 11.87
CA PHE A 114 5.20 9.47 11.00
C PHE A 114 4.95 10.61 10.01
N LYS A 115 5.25 10.37 8.73
CA LYS A 115 5.05 11.32 7.61
C LYS A 115 3.92 10.85 6.68
N LEU A 116 3.11 11.81 6.21
CA LEU A 116 2.06 11.60 5.19
C LEU A 116 2.37 12.27 3.85
N ARG A 117 3.12 13.38 3.91
CA ARG A 117 3.53 14.26 2.80
C ARG A 117 4.90 14.87 3.15
N GLY A 118 5.62 15.35 2.15
CA GLY A 118 6.81 16.18 2.32
C GLY A 118 6.49 17.67 2.42
N SER A 119 7.49 18.51 2.12
CA SER A 119 7.36 19.97 2.15
C SER A 119 6.35 20.47 1.10
N SER A 120 5.43 21.35 1.51
CA SER A 120 4.52 22.06 0.62
C SER A 120 5.16 23.25 -0.11
N GLN A 121 6.41 23.60 0.22
CA GLN A 121 7.15 24.70 -0.42
C GLN A 121 7.81 24.28 -1.74
N GLU A 122 7.99 22.98 -1.96
CA GLU A 122 8.61 22.44 -3.17
C GLU A 122 7.55 21.73 -4.02
N LYS A 123 7.49 22.03 -5.34
CA LYS A 123 6.71 21.22 -6.30
C LYS A 123 7.40 19.87 -6.57
N LYS A 124 7.53 19.06 -5.52
CA LYS A 124 8.01 17.68 -5.56
C LYS A 124 6.87 16.73 -5.22
N VAL A 125 6.89 15.54 -5.84
CA VAL A 125 5.99 14.42 -5.53
C VAL A 125 6.75 13.09 -5.54
N ALA A 126 6.31 12.13 -4.74
CA ALA A 126 6.82 10.76 -4.76
C ALA A 126 5.73 9.77 -5.22
N LEU A 127 6.03 9.01 -6.28
CA LEU A 127 5.27 7.81 -6.62
C LEU A 127 5.69 6.68 -5.69
N THR A 128 4.70 6.02 -5.09
CA THR A 128 4.94 4.90 -4.18
C THR A 128 4.09 3.70 -4.55
N PHE A 129 4.70 2.51 -4.51
CA PHE A 129 4.10 1.27 -4.97
C PHE A 129 4.18 0.18 -3.90
N ASP A 130 3.01 -0.32 -3.48
CA ASP A 130 2.89 -1.31 -2.40
C ASP A 130 2.71 -2.74 -2.96
N ASP A 131 2.61 -3.73 -2.05
CA ASP A 131 2.36 -5.17 -2.25
C ASP A 131 3.33 -5.96 -3.15
N GLY A 132 4.31 -5.30 -3.76
CA GLY A 132 5.33 -5.95 -4.60
C GLY A 132 6.38 -6.74 -3.79
N PRO A 133 7.31 -7.41 -4.49
CA PRO A 133 7.30 -7.66 -5.94
C PRO A 133 6.31 -8.76 -6.37
N ASP A 134 5.92 -8.73 -7.64
CA ASP A 134 5.22 -9.83 -8.30
C ASP A 134 5.75 -10.07 -9.73
N ALA A 135 5.24 -11.07 -10.43
CA ALA A 135 5.62 -11.38 -11.81
C ALA A 135 4.73 -10.70 -12.89
N ARG A 136 3.60 -10.09 -12.53
CA ARG A 136 2.56 -9.64 -13.47
C ARG A 136 2.57 -8.12 -13.70
N PHE A 137 2.85 -7.34 -12.67
CA PHE A 137 2.71 -5.88 -12.66
C PHE A 137 4.00 -5.17 -12.24
N THR A 138 4.72 -5.65 -11.23
CA THR A 138 6.02 -5.07 -10.81
C THR A 138 7.00 -4.84 -11.97
N PRO A 139 7.28 -5.82 -12.88
CA PRO A 139 8.14 -5.57 -14.03
C PRO A 139 7.59 -4.48 -14.96
N LYS A 140 6.28 -4.46 -15.23
CA LYS A 140 5.64 -3.46 -16.11
C LYS A 140 5.67 -2.05 -15.52
N VAL A 141 5.50 -1.93 -14.20
CA VAL A 141 5.64 -0.66 -13.46
C VAL A 141 7.08 -0.13 -13.60
N LEU A 142 8.09 -0.99 -13.44
CA LEU A 142 9.50 -0.62 -13.64
C LEU A 142 9.76 -0.17 -15.08
N ASP A 143 9.29 -0.92 -16.08
CA ASP A 143 9.45 -0.55 -17.49
C ASP A 143 8.76 0.80 -17.83
N ALA A 144 7.57 1.07 -17.29
CA ALA A 144 6.88 2.34 -17.46
C ALA A 144 7.59 3.51 -16.78
N LEU A 145 8.10 3.33 -15.55
CA LEU A 145 8.88 4.34 -14.83
C LEU A 145 10.21 4.65 -15.54
N LYS A 146 10.90 3.61 -16.02
CA LYS A 146 12.14 3.68 -16.79
C LYS A 146 11.95 4.45 -18.10
N ALA A 147 10.91 4.14 -18.86
CA ALA A 147 10.57 4.86 -20.11
C ALA A 147 10.33 6.37 -19.86
N ASN A 148 9.80 6.73 -18.69
CA ASN A 148 9.54 8.11 -18.29
C ASN A 148 10.70 8.78 -17.53
N GLN A 149 11.81 8.05 -17.32
CA GLN A 149 13.00 8.46 -16.57
C GLN A 149 12.71 8.89 -15.12
N VAL A 150 11.72 8.26 -14.46
CA VAL A 150 11.29 8.59 -13.10
C VAL A 150 11.73 7.52 -12.10
N LYS A 151 12.16 7.94 -10.91
CA LYS A 151 12.41 7.07 -9.76
C LYS A 151 11.22 7.10 -8.80
N ALA A 152 11.09 6.03 -8.03
CA ALA A 152 9.92 5.76 -7.18
C ALA A 152 10.37 5.03 -5.90
N THR A 153 9.45 4.85 -4.95
CA THR A 153 9.70 4.05 -3.74
C THR A 153 8.75 2.86 -3.69
N PHE A 154 9.29 1.65 -3.56
CA PHE A 154 8.48 0.43 -3.49
C PHE A 154 8.45 -0.10 -2.06
N PHE A 155 7.27 -0.20 -1.45
CA PHE A 155 7.10 -0.85 -0.15
C PHE A 155 6.83 -2.32 -0.38
N LEU A 156 7.83 -3.15 -0.06
CA LEU A 156 7.82 -4.57 -0.42
C LEU A 156 7.38 -5.46 0.74
N LEU A 157 6.56 -6.47 0.41
CA LEU A 157 6.19 -7.53 1.34
C LEU A 157 7.34 -8.53 1.50
N GLY A 158 7.71 -8.87 2.73
CA GLY A 158 8.83 -9.80 3.00
C GLY A 158 8.65 -11.17 2.35
N SER A 159 7.43 -11.73 2.33
CA SER A 159 7.15 -12.99 1.65
C SER A 159 7.29 -12.90 0.13
N GLN A 160 6.94 -11.74 -0.45
CA GLN A 160 7.06 -11.49 -1.89
C GLN A 160 8.52 -11.25 -2.30
N ALA A 161 9.27 -10.49 -1.51
CA ALA A 161 10.70 -10.25 -1.73
C ALA A 161 11.51 -11.55 -1.73
N ASN A 162 11.16 -12.47 -0.83
CA ASN A 162 11.75 -13.82 -0.78
C ASN A 162 11.32 -14.70 -1.98
N ALA A 163 10.14 -14.48 -2.57
CA ALA A 163 9.64 -15.23 -3.72
C ALA A 163 10.16 -14.72 -5.08
N HIS A 164 10.43 -13.42 -5.22
CA HIS A 164 10.91 -12.78 -6.45
C HIS A 164 12.21 -11.96 -6.22
N PRO A 165 13.30 -12.59 -5.75
CA PRO A 165 14.52 -11.91 -5.34
C PRO A 165 15.26 -11.23 -6.51
N ASP A 166 15.01 -11.67 -7.74
CA ASP A 166 15.44 -11.04 -8.98
C ASP A 166 14.74 -9.69 -9.22
N MET A 167 13.43 -9.59 -8.97
CA MET A 167 12.69 -8.33 -9.03
C MET A 167 13.14 -7.35 -7.95
N VAL A 168 13.42 -7.82 -6.72
CA VAL A 168 14.00 -6.98 -5.65
C VAL A 168 15.33 -6.35 -6.11
N ARG A 169 16.22 -7.15 -6.70
CA ARG A 169 17.48 -6.65 -7.28
C ARG A 169 17.25 -5.73 -8.49
N ARG A 170 16.23 -5.98 -9.32
CA ARG A 170 15.85 -5.10 -10.45
C ARG A 170 15.46 -3.71 -9.96
N ILE A 171 14.62 -3.61 -8.93
CA ILE A 171 14.16 -2.34 -8.33
C ILE A 171 15.36 -1.47 -7.91
N VAL A 172 16.33 -2.04 -7.18
CA VAL A 172 17.53 -1.30 -6.74
C VAL A 172 18.47 -0.99 -7.91
N LYS A 173 18.69 -1.94 -8.84
CA LYS A 173 19.54 -1.74 -10.03
C LYS A 173 19.04 -0.62 -10.93
N GLU A 174 17.72 -0.43 -11.03
CA GLU A 174 17.12 0.67 -11.78
C GLU A 174 17.03 1.98 -10.97
N GLY A 175 17.57 2.03 -9.75
CA GLY A 175 17.74 3.26 -8.96
C GLY A 175 16.50 3.70 -8.18
N HIS A 176 15.57 2.79 -7.90
CA HIS A 176 14.42 3.03 -7.04
C HIS A 176 14.77 2.73 -5.57
N VAL A 177 14.03 3.32 -4.64
CA VAL A 177 14.18 3.06 -3.20
C VAL A 177 13.24 1.92 -2.78
N ILE A 178 13.67 1.10 -1.83
CA ILE A 178 12.83 0.07 -1.19
C ILE A 178 12.45 0.53 0.22
N GLY A 179 11.22 0.22 0.63
CA GLY A 179 10.73 0.27 2.00
C GLY A 179 10.12 -1.08 2.42
N ASN A 180 9.84 -1.22 3.71
CA ASN A 180 9.32 -2.41 4.35
C ASN A 180 7.78 -2.33 4.47
N HIS A 181 7.05 -3.32 3.96
CA HIS A 181 5.58 -3.36 3.98
C HIS A 181 5.00 -4.44 4.92
N SER A 182 5.76 -4.87 5.93
CA SER A 182 5.52 -6.10 6.72
C SER A 182 5.79 -7.39 5.93
N TYR A 183 5.83 -8.53 6.63
CA TYR A 183 6.20 -9.81 6.02
C TYR A 183 5.05 -10.43 5.22
N SER A 184 3.80 -10.27 5.66
CA SER A 184 2.65 -10.99 5.08
C SER A 184 1.35 -10.18 5.04
N HIS A 185 1.44 -8.86 4.82
CA HIS A 185 0.30 -7.91 4.75
C HIS A 185 -0.70 -8.07 5.92
N ALA A 186 -0.16 -8.23 7.14
CA ALA A 186 -0.97 -8.43 8.33
C ALA A 186 -1.59 -7.09 8.79
N ASN A 187 -2.82 -7.13 9.30
CA ASN A 187 -3.46 -5.96 9.91
C ASN A 187 -2.78 -5.66 11.27
N LEU A 188 -1.72 -4.84 11.25
CA LEU A 188 -0.78 -4.68 12.35
C LEU A 188 -1.44 -4.29 13.70
N PRO A 189 -2.47 -3.41 13.77
CA PRO A 189 -3.12 -3.05 15.04
C PRO A 189 -3.89 -4.19 15.74
N LYS A 190 -4.03 -5.36 15.10
CA LYS A 190 -4.62 -6.59 15.67
C LYS A 190 -3.57 -7.60 16.16
N LEU A 191 -2.28 -7.31 16.03
CA LEU A 191 -1.16 -8.15 16.50
C LEU A 191 -0.73 -7.79 17.94
N SER A 192 -0.05 -8.72 18.62
CA SER A 192 0.80 -8.37 19.77
C SER A 192 2.05 -7.63 19.30
N VAL A 193 2.73 -6.92 20.21
CA VAL A 193 3.96 -6.18 19.92
C VAL A 193 5.00 -7.09 19.25
N ASP A 194 5.33 -8.23 19.86
CA ASP A 194 6.26 -9.24 19.32
C ASP A 194 5.86 -9.76 17.92
N LYS A 195 4.56 -9.95 17.65
CA LYS A 195 4.09 -10.34 16.31
C LYS A 195 4.19 -9.22 15.27
N PHE A 196 4.11 -7.97 15.70
CA PHE A 196 4.37 -6.79 14.88
C PHE A 196 5.88 -6.62 14.62
N GLN A 197 6.73 -6.73 15.64
CA GLN A 197 8.19 -6.72 15.53
C GLN A 197 8.67 -7.75 14.50
N ASN A 198 8.28 -9.02 14.69
CA ASN A 198 8.62 -10.12 13.78
C ASN A 198 8.20 -9.86 12.32
N GLN A 199 7.10 -9.13 12.07
CA GLN A 199 6.66 -8.78 10.72
C GLN A 199 7.56 -7.72 10.06
N ILE A 200 8.11 -6.78 10.84
CA ILE A 200 9.06 -5.78 10.35
C ILE A 200 10.45 -6.41 10.20
N GLU A 201 10.96 -7.07 11.25
CA GLU A 201 12.31 -7.62 11.34
C GLU A 201 12.56 -8.75 10.33
N SER A 202 11.60 -9.67 10.13
CA SER A 202 11.72 -10.71 9.10
C SER A 202 11.80 -10.13 7.69
N THR A 203 11.16 -8.97 7.47
CA THR A 203 11.17 -8.27 6.18
C THR A 203 12.45 -7.47 6.01
N GLU A 204 12.95 -6.83 7.06
CA GLU A 204 14.25 -6.16 7.06
C GLU A 204 15.37 -7.17 6.74
N GLY A 205 15.40 -8.32 7.41
CA GLY A 205 16.39 -9.37 7.17
C GLY A 205 16.34 -9.96 5.75
N VAL A 206 15.15 -10.23 5.20
CA VAL A 206 15.01 -10.66 3.79
C VAL A 206 15.52 -9.59 2.83
N LEU A 207 15.15 -8.32 3.03
CA LEU A 207 15.56 -7.25 2.12
C LEU A 207 17.06 -6.98 2.23
N GLN A 208 17.62 -6.90 3.44
CA GLN A 208 19.06 -6.72 3.68
C GLN A 208 19.91 -7.80 3.01
N ASN A 209 19.50 -9.08 3.10
CA ASN A 209 20.18 -10.19 2.43
C ASN A 209 20.11 -10.12 0.89
N LEU A 210 19.13 -9.41 0.33
CA LEU A 210 18.94 -9.28 -1.12
C LEU A 210 19.58 -8.03 -1.74
N ILE A 211 19.76 -6.95 -0.95
CA ILE A 211 20.18 -5.62 -1.46
C ILE A 211 21.34 -4.98 -0.70
N GLY A 212 21.85 -5.61 0.37
CA GLY A 212 23.01 -5.15 1.14
C GLY A 212 22.74 -4.00 2.13
N TYR A 213 21.49 -3.53 2.26
CA TYR A 213 21.10 -2.54 3.26
C TYR A 213 19.73 -2.85 3.87
N ALA A 214 19.54 -2.44 5.12
CA ALA A 214 18.31 -2.56 5.88
C ALA A 214 17.38 -1.36 5.63
N PRO A 215 16.18 -1.52 5.04
CA PRO A 215 15.31 -0.38 4.73
C PRO A 215 14.61 0.21 5.97
N LYS A 216 14.93 1.46 6.32
CA LYS A 216 14.33 2.16 7.48
C LYS A 216 12.99 2.85 7.22
N LEU A 217 12.52 2.88 5.96
CA LEU A 217 11.15 3.28 5.65
C LEU A 217 10.19 2.10 5.89
N ILE A 218 9.14 2.31 6.70
CA ILE A 218 8.03 1.37 6.90
C ILE A 218 6.75 1.98 6.33
N ARG A 219 5.93 1.19 5.64
CA ARG A 219 4.52 1.50 5.40
C ARG A 219 3.65 0.39 5.99
N PRO A 220 2.80 0.68 7.00
CA PRO A 220 1.83 -0.28 7.52
C PRO A 220 0.80 -0.71 6.47
N PRO A 221 0.52 -2.01 6.29
CA PRO A 221 -0.64 -2.51 5.57
C PRO A 221 -1.94 -1.79 5.94
N TYR A 222 -2.77 -1.51 4.94
CA TYR A 222 -4.01 -0.72 5.08
C TYR A 222 -3.81 0.72 5.60
N GLY A 223 -2.56 1.19 5.73
CA GLY A 223 -2.19 2.45 6.39
C GLY A 223 -2.31 2.43 7.91
N ALA A 224 -2.58 1.27 8.51
CA ALA A 224 -3.08 1.15 9.88
C ALA A 224 -1.97 0.76 10.88
N ILE A 225 -1.77 1.61 11.90
CA ILE A 225 -0.82 1.38 13.02
C ILE A 225 -1.41 1.92 14.33
N ASN A 226 -0.93 1.46 15.48
CA ASN A 226 -1.32 1.96 16.81
C ASN A 226 -0.16 2.68 17.54
N GLU A 227 -0.45 3.41 18.63
CA GLU A 227 0.54 4.21 19.38
C GLU A 227 1.71 3.41 19.96
N GLU A 228 1.48 2.17 20.39
CA GLU A 228 2.53 1.29 20.92
C GLU A 228 3.51 0.86 19.82
N GLN A 229 2.97 0.62 18.62
CA GLN A 229 3.74 0.29 17.42
C GLN A 229 4.49 1.52 16.89
N VAL A 230 3.89 2.73 16.91
CA VAL A 230 4.58 3.98 16.55
C VAL A 230 5.73 4.29 17.50
N ARG A 231 5.57 4.05 18.81
CA ARG A 231 6.67 4.19 19.79
C ARG A 231 7.82 3.23 19.47
N TRP A 232 7.55 1.94 19.29
CA TRP A 232 8.60 0.98 18.93
C TRP A 232 9.35 1.37 17.65
N VAL A 233 8.64 1.85 16.62
CA VAL A 233 9.23 2.38 15.38
C VAL A 233 10.20 3.53 15.67
N ALA A 234 9.81 4.50 16.52
CA ALA A 234 10.66 5.61 16.92
C ALA A 234 11.92 5.14 17.67
N ASP A 235 11.72 4.24 18.64
CA ASP A 235 12.77 3.67 19.49
C ASP A 235 13.81 2.88 18.67
N HIS A 236 13.41 2.35 17.50
CA HIS A 236 14.27 1.57 16.59
C HIS A 236 14.66 2.36 15.32
N HIS A 237 14.43 3.67 15.33
CA HIS A 237 14.82 4.65 14.30
C HIS A 237 14.27 4.37 12.89
N TYR A 238 13.07 3.77 12.81
CA TYR A 238 12.32 3.65 11.57
C TYR A 238 11.48 4.91 11.28
N LEU A 239 11.10 5.09 10.02
CA LEU A 239 10.21 6.15 9.56
C LEU A 239 8.94 5.55 8.95
N ILE A 240 7.77 5.82 9.55
CA ILE A 240 6.48 5.47 8.98
C ILE A 240 6.13 6.46 7.88
N VAL A 241 5.80 5.94 6.69
CA VAL A 241 5.39 6.73 5.53
C VAL A 241 4.08 6.17 4.96
N ASN A 242 2.96 6.84 5.22
CA ASN A 242 1.71 6.59 4.51
C ASN A 242 1.66 7.46 3.23
N TRP A 243 0.51 8.06 2.91
CA TRP A 243 0.24 8.84 1.70
C TRP A 243 -0.83 9.90 2.00
N ASN A 244 -0.84 10.96 1.22
CA ASN A 244 -1.92 11.96 1.21
C ASN A 244 -2.68 12.01 -0.13
N VAL A 245 -2.35 11.12 -1.06
CA VAL A 245 -3.04 10.92 -2.34
C VAL A 245 -3.26 9.42 -2.55
N ASP A 246 -4.52 8.99 -2.59
CA ASP A 246 -4.90 7.60 -2.89
C ASP A 246 -5.39 7.50 -4.34
N SER A 247 -4.79 6.60 -5.13
CA SER A 247 -5.22 6.32 -6.50
C SER A 247 -6.50 5.46 -6.57
N LEU A 248 -6.80 4.71 -5.50
CA LEU A 248 -7.82 3.66 -5.42
C LEU A 248 -7.66 2.54 -6.46
N ASP A 249 -6.47 2.41 -7.05
CA ASP A 249 -6.16 1.47 -8.13
C ASP A 249 -6.40 0.00 -7.77
N TRP A 250 -6.24 -0.34 -6.49
CA TRP A 250 -6.57 -1.64 -5.89
C TRP A 250 -7.99 -2.15 -6.18
N LYS A 251 -8.91 -1.29 -6.60
CA LYS A 251 -10.27 -1.64 -7.06
C LYS A 251 -10.33 -2.10 -8.53
N SER A 252 -9.20 -2.33 -9.19
CA SER A 252 -9.10 -2.62 -10.64
C SER A 252 -9.70 -1.51 -11.51
N LEU A 253 -9.36 -0.27 -11.20
CA LEU A 253 -9.85 0.93 -11.91
C LEU A 253 -9.16 1.14 -13.26
N SER A 254 -9.81 1.88 -14.16
CA SER A 254 -9.20 2.28 -15.43
C SER A 254 -8.09 3.33 -15.23
N SER A 255 -7.19 3.43 -16.21
CA SER A 255 -6.14 4.46 -16.27
C SER A 255 -6.70 5.87 -15.99
N ASP A 256 -7.79 6.25 -16.65
CA ASP A 256 -8.40 7.59 -16.51
C ASP A 256 -9.02 7.83 -15.14
N GLN A 257 -9.60 6.80 -14.51
CA GLN A 257 -10.11 6.89 -13.14
C GLN A 257 -8.97 7.11 -12.14
N ILE A 258 -7.88 6.34 -12.28
CA ILE A 258 -6.66 6.47 -11.44
C ILE A 258 -6.03 7.85 -11.65
N LEU A 259 -5.89 8.31 -12.89
CA LEU A 259 -5.40 9.64 -13.23
C LEU A 259 -6.24 10.74 -12.60
N ASN A 260 -7.57 10.65 -12.70
CA ASN A 260 -8.48 11.62 -12.11
C ASN A 260 -8.36 11.66 -10.57
N ASN A 261 -8.37 10.49 -9.92
CA ASN A 261 -8.21 10.38 -8.47
C ASN A 261 -6.91 11.03 -7.99
N ILE A 262 -5.77 10.72 -8.64
CA ILE A 262 -4.47 11.27 -8.27
C ILE A 262 -4.42 12.78 -8.54
N MET A 263 -4.85 13.24 -9.72
CA MET A 263 -4.76 14.65 -10.11
C MET A 263 -5.65 15.57 -9.25
N LEU A 264 -6.81 15.12 -8.79
CA LEU A 264 -7.69 15.88 -7.89
C LEU A 264 -7.09 16.09 -6.49
N GLN A 265 -6.23 15.18 -6.03
CA GLN A 265 -5.64 15.21 -4.68
C GLN A 265 -4.19 15.73 -4.65
N THR A 266 -3.50 15.84 -5.79
CA THR A 266 -2.05 16.10 -5.81
C THR A 266 -1.68 17.55 -5.51
N LYS A 267 -0.82 17.73 -4.50
CA LYS A 267 -0.33 19.01 -4.00
C LYS A 267 1.22 19.00 -3.95
N PRO A 268 1.89 20.16 -3.81
CA PRO A 268 3.29 20.22 -3.39
C PRO A 268 3.55 19.34 -2.16
N GLY A 269 4.56 18.48 -2.24
CA GLY A 269 4.89 17.52 -1.18
C GLY A 269 4.11 16.19 -1.23
N SER A 270 3.21 15.95 -2.19
CA SER A 270 2.36 14.76 -2.19
C SER A 270 3.13 13.43 -2.29
N ILE A 271 2.72 12.46 -1.47
CA ILE A 271 3.07 11.03 -1.57
C ILE A 271 1.84 10.30 -2.12
N ILE A 272 2.03 9.61 -3.25
CA ILE A 272 0.96 9.00 -4.05
C ILE A 272 1.00 7.47 -3.87
N LEU A 273 -0.07 6.88 -3.33
CA LEU A 273 -0.24 5.44 -3.20
C LEU A 273 -0.75 4.82 -4.50
N GLN A 274 -0.04 3.80 -4.97
CA GLN A 274 -0.39 2.86 -6.04
C GLN A 274 0.09 1.46 -5.61
N HIS A 275 -0.28 0.41 -6.36
CA HIS A 275 0.14 -0.97 -6.07
C HIS A 275 1.00 -1.54 -7.22
N SER A 276 1.88 -2.48 -6.89
CA SER A 276 2.75 -3.18 -7.85
C SER A 276 2.79 -4.71 -7.69
N GLY A 277 2.28 -5.21 -6.57
CA GLY A 277 1.84 -6.59 -6.40
C GLY A 277 0.39 -6.60 -5.90
N GLY A 278 -0.11 -7.77 -5.51
CA GLY A 278 -1.48 -7.94 -5.05
C GLY A 278 -2.01 -9.36 -5.23
N ALA A 279 -3.29 -9.58 -4.95
CA ALA A 279 -3.92 -10.89 -5.09
C ALA A 279 -4.04 -11.33 -6.57
N ASP A 280 -4.12 -12.64 -6.84
CA ASP A 280 -4.24 -13.18 -8.22
C ASP A 280 -5.46 -12.61 -8.96
N SER A 281 -6.57 -12.40 -8.25
CA SER A 281 -7.82 -11.86 -8.77
C SER A 281 -7.84 -10.33 -8.97
N GLN A 282 -6.74 -9.65 -8.64
CA GLN A 282 -6.62 -8.20 -8.75
C GLN A 282 -5.91 -7.84 -10.06
N ASP A 283 -6.42 -6.85 -10.77
CA ASP A 283 -5.79 -6.28 -11.96
C ASP A 283 -5.29 -4.85 -11.71
N LEU A 284 -4.03 -4.61 -12.01
CA LEU A 284 -3.34 -3.32 -11.91
C LEU A 284 -2.90 -2.83 -13.30
N SER A 285 -3.54 -3.33 -14.38
CA SER A 285 -3.33 -2.86 -15.75
C SER A 285 -3.57 -1.36 -15.89
N GLY A 286 -4.61 -0.83 -15.24
CA GLY A 286 -4.88 0.61 -15.14
C GLY A 286 -3.75 1.39 -14.46
N THR A 287 -3.15 0.85 -13.40
CA THR A 287 -1.98 1.44 -12.73
C THR A 287 -0.79 1.57 -13.67
N VAL A 288 -0.48 0.51 -14.42
CA VAL A 288 0.61 0.48 -15.40
C VAL A 288 0.36 1.50 -16.52
N GLN A 289 -0.86 1.56 -17.05
CA GLN A 289 -1.25 2.49 -18.12
C GLN A 289 -1.22 3.96 -17.65
N ALA A 290 -1.58 4.24 -16.39
CA ALA A 290 -1.63 5.59 -15.85
C ALA A 290 -0.25 6.25 -15.66
N ILE A 291 0.82 5.48 -15.46
CA ILE A 291 2.16 6.01 -15.12
C ILE A 291 2.66 7.05 -16.14
N GLY A 292 2.57 6.77 -17.43
CA GLY A 292 3.03 7.69 -18.49
C GLY A 292 2.24 9.00 -18.54
N PRO A 293 0.90 8.97 -18.72
CA PRO A 293 0.06 10.15 -18.69
C PRO A 293 0.14 10.94 -17.37
N LEU A 294 0.31 10.26 -16.23
CA LEU A 294 0.46 10.89 -14.92
C LEU A 294 1.76 11.70 -14.85
N ILE A 295 2.88 11.08 -15.23
CA ILE A 295 4.19 11.74 -15.24
C ILE A 295 4.19 12.92 -16.21
N SER A 296 3.58 12.77 -17.39
CA SER A 296 3.42 13.85 -18.36
C SER A 296 2.61 15.03 -17.79
N LYS A 297 1.40 14.77 -17.24
CA LYS A 297 0.52 15.81 -16.67
C LYS A 297 1.17 16.53 -15.49
N LEU A 298 1.83 15.81 -14.58
CA LEU A 298 2.47 16.42 -13.41
C LEU A 298 3.75 17.19 -13.77
N LYS A 299 4.60 16.69 -14.69
CA LYS A 299 5.72 17.48 -15.23
C LYS A 299 5.22 18.76 -15.90
N ALA A 300 4.14 18.71 -16.68
CA ALA A 300 3.53 19.89 -17.30
C ALA A 300 2.94 20.89 -16.29
N ALA A 301 2.47 20.42 -15.13
CA ALA A 301 2.05 21.27 -14.00
C ALA A 301 3.24 21.83 -13.17
N GLY A 302 4.48 21.52 -13.56
CA GLY A 302 5.71 21.98 -12.92
C GLY A 302 6.16 21.15 -11.72
N TYR A 303 5.74 19.88 -11.62
CA TYR A 303 6.20 18.97 -10.57
C TYR A 303 7.45 18.18 -10.96
N THR A 304 8.40 18.10 -10.04
CA THR A 304 9.54 17.19 -10.06
C THR A 304 9.19 15.87 -9.35
N PHE A 305 9.53 14.74 -9.99
CA PHE A 305 9.39 13.43 -9.36
C PHE A 305 10.66 13.07 -8.58
N VAL A 306 10.47 12.60 -7.35
CA VAL A 306 11.54 12.22 -6.41
C VAL A 306 11.19 10.92 -5.68
N THR A 307 12.18 10.27 -5.07
CA THR A 307 11.94 9.17 -4.12
C THR A 307 11.50 9.71 -2.74
N VAL A 308 10.89 8.86 -1.91
CA VAL A 308 10.42 9.26 -0.58
C VAL A 308 11.53 9.88 0.29
N PRO A 309 12.76 9.33 0.35
CA PRO A 309 13.86 9.97 1.10
C PRO A 309 14.21 11.38 0.60
N GLU A 310 14.18 11.62 -0.71
CA GLU A 310 14.45 12.92 -1.34
C GLU A 310 13.31 13.94 -1.17
N LEU A 311 12.08 13.45 -0.93
CA LEU A 311 10.91 14.27 -0.63
C LEU A 311 10.84 14.68 0.86
N LEU A 312 11.30 13.78 1.73
CA LEU A 312 11.29 13.94 3.19
C LEU A 312 12.63 14.45 3.76
N HIS A 313 13.64 14.64 2.91
CA HIS A 313 15.00 15.07 3.26
C HIS A 313 15.69 14.13 4.28
N VAL A 314 15.43 12.83 4.16
CA VAL A 314 16.06 11.77 4.99
C VAL A 314 17.04 10.92 4.18
N ALA A 315 17.91 10.18 4.87
CA ALA A 315 18.83 9.25 4.24
C ALA A 315 18.08 8.07 3.59
N LYS A 316 18.63 7.53 2.50
CA LYS A 316 18.12 6.31 1.86
C LYS A 316 18.50 5.03 2.64
N ASN A 317 19.60 5.07 3.40
CA ASN A 317 20.30 3.92 3.96
C ASN A 317 20.81 4.16 5.41
N LYS A 318 20.07 4.86 6.27
CA LYS A 318 20.40 5.03 7.70
C LYS A 318 19.14 4.90 8.55
#